data_AF-A0AAV1QJL4-F1
#
_entry.id   AF-A0AAV1QJL4-F1
#
_cell.length_a   1.000
_cell.length_b   1.000
_cell.length_c   1.000
_cell.angle_alpha   90.00
_cell.angle_beta   90.00
_cell.angle_gamma   90.00
#
_symmetry.space_group_name_H-M   'P 1'
#
loop_
_entity.id
_entity.type
_entity.pdbx_description
1 polymer ?
#
loop_
_entity_poly.entity_id
_entity_poly.type
_entity_poly.pdbx_seq_one_letter_code
_entity_poly.pdbx_strand_id
1 'polypeptide(L)' 'SIHIGEVVNGKLATSRTVVIRFSEAEVTVDGITAKVREALESEEGITLTDSQGNEILDSEGTR' A
#
# COMPACT_ATOMS: atom_id res chain seq x y z
N SER A 1 -1.01 3.15 -9.77
CA SER A 1 -0.95 1.69 -9.64
C SER A 1 -0.30 1.35 -8.32
N ILE A 2 -0.66 0.23 -7.69
CA ILE A 2 -0.02 -0.26 -6.47
C ILE A 2 0.83 -1.48 -6.85
N HIS A 3 2.09 -1.48 -6.44
CA HIS A 3 3.00 -2.61 -6.62
C HIS A 3 3.02 -3.39 -5.32
N ILE A 4 2.72 -4.68 -5.40
CA ILE A 4 2.78 -5.59 -4.27
C ILE A 4 4.10 -6.32 -4.39
N GLY A 5 4.87 -6.31 -3.31
CA GLY A 5 6.18 -6.93 -3.27
C GLY A 5 6.43 -7.63 -1.95
N GLU A 6 7.44 -8.48 -1.98
CA GLU A 6 7.95 -9.22 -0.83
C GLU A 6 9.37 -8.74 -0.52
N VAL A 7 9.78 -8.87 0.75
CA VAL A 7 11.16 -8.58 1.13
C VAL A 7 12.03 -9.80 0.87
N VAL A 8 12.91 -9.70 -0.13
CA VAL A 8 13.87 -10.75 -0.49
C VAL A 8 15.28 -10.22 -0.25
N ASN A 9 16.05 -10.87 0.63
CA ASN A 9 17.40 -10.44 1.01
C ASN A 9 17.45 -8.96 1.46
N GLY A 10 16.44 -8.51 2.21
CA GLY A 10 16.34 -7.13 2.70
C GLY A 10 15.99 -6.08 1.65
N LYS A 11 15.60 -6.50 0.43
CA LYS A 11 15.17 -5.60 -0.64
C LYS A 11 13.72 -5.89 -1.03
N LEU A 12 12.96 -4.84 -1.32
CA LEU A 12 11.60 -4.97 -1.86
C LEU A 12 11.67 -5.50 -3.29
N ALA A 13 11.07 -6.66 -3.55
CA ALA A 13 10.94 -7.26 -4.86
C ALA A 13 9.46 -7.32 -5.25
N THR A 14 9.07 -6.65 -6.33
CA THR A 14 7.69 -6.66 -6.82
C THR A 14 7.29 -8.06 -7.31
N SER A 15 6.19 -8.60 -6.80
CA SER A 15 5.62 -9.88 -7.22
C SER A 15 4.44 -9.69 -8.18
N ARG A 16 3.63 -8.64 -7.98
CA ARG A 16 2.46 -8.33 -8.83
C ARG A 16 2.11 -6.85 -8.77
N THR A 17 1.33 -6.39 -9.75
CA THR A 17 0.81 -5.02 -9.80
C THR A 17 -0.70 -5.04 -9.85
N VAL A 18 -1.35 -4.15 -9.10
CA VAL A 18 -2.80 -3.97 -9.13
C VAL A 18 -3.16 -2.53 -9.50
N VAL A 19 -4.28 -2.37 -10.20
CA VAL A 19 -4.84 -1.07 -10.54
C VAL A 19 -6.14 -0.89 -9.77
N ILE A 20 -6.07 -0.07 -8.72
CA ILE A 20 -7.20 0.25 -7.85
C ILE A 20 -7.58 1.71 -8.09
N ARG A 21 -8.87 1.99 -8.22
CA ARG A 21 -9.39 3.36 -8.30
C ARG A 21 -9.73 3.85 -6.90
N PHE A 22 -9.26 5.06 -6.58
CA PHE A 22 -9.55 5.74 -5.34
C PHE A 22 -10.36 7.00 -5.66
N SER A 23 -11.36 7.28 -4.83
CA SER A 23 -11.92 8.62 -4.71
C SER A 23 -11.01 9.48 -3.83
N GLU A 24 -11.16 10.81 -3.89
CA GLU A 24 -10.33 11.75 -3.13
C GLU A 24 -10.39 11.50 -1.62
N ALA A 25 -11.57 11.15 -1.09
CA ALA A 25 -11.77 10.84 0.32
C ALA A 25 -11.06 9.54 0.78
N GLU A 26 -10.67 8.67 -0.15
CA GLU A 26 -10.01 7.40 0.13
C GLU A 26 -8.49 7.49 -0.02
N VAL A 27 -7.94 8.64 -0.41
CA VAL A 27 -6.49 8.88 -0.53
C VAL A 27 -5.87 9.16 0.85
N THR A 28 -6.16 8.28 1.81
CA THR A 28 -5.55 8.23 3.14
C THR A 28 -4.84 6.89 3.30
N VAL A 29 -3.90 6.79 4.25
CA VAL A 29 -3.18 5.52 4.51
C VAL A 29 -4.17 4.40 4.84
N ASP A 30 -5.16 4.69 5.69
CA ASP A 30 -6.23 3.75 6.04
C ASP A 30 -7.11 3.38 4.84
N GLY A 31 -7.54 4.37 4.05
CA GLY A 31 -8.38 4.15 2.88
C GLY A 31 -7.68 3.31 1.79
N ILE A 32 -6.40 3.60 1.55
CA ILE A 32 -5.57 2.84 0.62
C ILE A 32 -5.39 1.41 1.13
N THR A 33 -5.02 1.25 2.39
CA THR A 33 -4.81 -0.08 3.01
C THR A 33 -6.07 -0.93 2.95
N ALA A 34 -7.23 -0.36 3.29
CA ALA A 34 -8.51 -1.06 3.28
C ALA A 34 -8.88 -1.57 1.87
N LYS A 35 -8.79 -0.72 0.85
CA LYS A 35 -9.09 -1.15 -0.53
C LYS A 35 -8.08 -2.16 -1.08
N VAL A 36 -6.80 -2.03 -0.74
CA VAL A 36 -5.80 -3.01 -1.18
C VAL A 36 -6.09 -4.37 -0.53
N ARG A 37 -6.45 -4.42 0.75
CA ARG A 37 -6.87 -5.67 1.41
C ARG A 37 -8.10 -6.28 0.76
N GLU A 38 -9.14 -5.48 0.52
CA GLU A 38 -10.36 -5.92 -0.15
C GLU A 38 -10.05 -6.51 -1.54
N ALA A 39 -9.24 -5.80 -2.34
CA ALA A 39 -8.87 -6.25 -3.69
C ALA A 39 -7.98 -7.50 -3.71
N LEU A 40 -7.30 -7.82 -2.61
CA LEU A 40 -6.42 -8.98 -2.48
C LEU A 40 -7.06 -10.14 -1.74
N GLU A 41 -8.27 -9.97 -1.18
CA GLU A 41 -8.94 -10.94 -0.32
C GLU A 41 -8.00 -11.46 0.79
N SER A 42 -7.21 -10.55 1.38
CA SER A 42 -6.14 -10.89 2.32
C SER A 42 -6.36 -10.23 3.68
N GLU A 43 -6.25 -11.04 4.72
CA GLU A 43 -6.27 -10.62 6.13
C GLU A 43 -4.88 -10.25 6.67
N GLU A 44 -3.84 -10.35 5.85
CA GLU A 44 -2.48 -10.05 6.27
C GLU A 44 -2.27 -8.54 6.50
N GLY A 45 -1.31 -8.23 7.38
CA GLY A 45 -0.81 -6.87 7.56
C GLY A 45 -0.18 -6.36 6.27
N ILE A 46 -0.59 -5.18 5.81
CA ILE A 46 0.01 -4.51 4.64
C ILE A 46 0.78 -3.30 5.15
N THR A 47 2.05 -3.21 4.77
CA THR A 47 2.87 -2.01 4.95
C THR A 47 2.89 -1.25 3.62
N LEU A 48 2.42 -0.01 3.63
CA LEU A 48 2.53 0.88 2.48
C LEU A 48 3.90 1.54 2.47
N THR A 49 4.55 1.56 1.32
CA THR A 49 5.85 2.22 1.14
C THR A 49 5.83 3.13 -0.07
N ASP A 50 6.67 4.16 -0.06
CA ASP A 50 6.97 4.95 -1.25
C ASP A 50 7.86 4.16 -2.24
N SER A 51 8.20 4.76 -3.37
CA SER A 51 9.06 4.11 -4.38
C SER A 51 10.51 3.90 -3.93
N GLN A 52 10.93 4.48 -2.81
CA GLN A 52 12.26 4.30 -2.22
C GLN A 52 12.25 3.23 -1.11
N GLY A 53 11.08 2.72 -0.73
CA GLY A 53 10.91 1.72 0.33
C GLY A 53 10.72 2.32 1.72
N ASN A 54 10.50 3.64 1.84
CA ASN A 54 10.16 4.24 3.12
C ASN A 54 8.70 3.98 3.44
N GLU A 55 8.40 3.61 4.69
CA GLU A 55 7.03 3.41 5.14
C GLU A 55 6.23 4.71 5.07
N ILE A 56 5.03 4.63 4.48
CA ILE A 56 4.08 5.74 4.44
C ILE A 56 3.26 5.67 5.71
N LEU A 57 3.53 6.61 6.63
CA LEU A 57 2.84 6.74 7.89
C LEU A 57 1.72 7.77 7.79
N ASP A 58 0.60 7.52 8.45
CA ASP A 58 -0.43 8.54 8.63
C ASP A 58 0.08 9.56 9.66
N SER A 59 0.16 10.83 9.26
CA SER A 59 0.62 11.92 10.11
C SER A 59 -0.39 13.05 10.08
N GLU A 60 -0.44 13.89 11.11
CA GLU A 60 -1.41 15.00 11.17
C GLU A 60 -1.29 15.99 9.99
N GLY A 61 -0.17 16.00 9.27
CA GLY A 61 0.04 16.82 8.07
C GLY A 61 -0.53 16.24 6.77
N THR A 62 -1.06 15.02 6.79
CA THR A 62 -1.62 14.31 5.61
C THR A 62 -3.12 14.00 5.76
N ARG A 63 -3.77 14.59 6.77
CA ARG A 63 -5.17 14.35 7.14
C ARG A 63 -6.11 15.44 6.64
#